data_AF-A0A4D1UPV2-F1
#
_entry.id   AF-A0A4D1UPV2-F1
#
_cell.length_a   1.000
_cell.length_b   1.000
_cell.length_c   1.000
_cell.angle_alpha   90.00
_cell.angle_beta   90.00
_cell.angle_gamma   90.00
#
_symmetry.space_group_name_H-M   'P 1'
#
loop_
_entity.id
_entity.type
_entity.pdbx_description
1 polymer ?
#
loop_
_entity_poly.entity_id
_entity_poly.type
_entity_poly.pdbx_seq_one_letter_code
_entity_poly.pdbx_strand_id
1 'polypeptide(L)'
;MVLHFYTGEGSCPAMQFLVDYKNRGIFYRSARDGYGFEADWSEFYTTSRKPTPADILALALSGGSMSGSIKFINDAFLIWERNTDWAKIGFKNDSDADSDSYMWFETGDNGNEYFKWRIRSGSTTKDLMTLKSDALRVTGQVIPSNFSNFDSRYVRDIRLGGAATYKPANNGMTWTHQAPSGCVYTGIIVQDTGSNSADNIGGVYYRPVQKYINGTWYNVAQV
;
A
#
# COMPACT_ATOMS: atom_id res chain seq x y z
N MET A 1 39.50 32.50 36.54
CA MET A 1 40.57 32.22 37.52
C MET A 1 41.30 30.95 37.07
N VAL A 2 42.63 30.91 37.09
CA VAL A 2 43.38 29.67 36.88
C VAL A 2 43.99 29.23 38.20
N LEU A 3 43.72 27.98 38.60
CA LEU A 3 44.35 27.31 39.73
C LEU A 3 45.39 26.33 39.19
N HIS A 4 46.61 26.36 39.73
CA HIS A 4 47.73 25.53 39.27
C HIS A 4 48.28 24.66 40.40
N PHE A 5 48.37 23.37 40.15
CA PHE A 5 49.02 22.39 41.00
C PHE A 5 50.27 21.88 40.29
N TYR A 6 51.40 21.85 41.01
CA TYR A 6 52.68 21.41 40.48
C TYR A 6 53.38 20.51 41.51
N THR A 7 53.72 19.29 41.10
CA THR A 7 54.43 18.31 41.93
C THR A 7 55.90 18.18 41.54
N GLY A 8 56.30 18.69 40.37
CA GLY A 8 57.69 18.70 39.89
C GLY A 8 58.25 17.38 39.39
N GLU A 9 57.63 16.26 39.77
CA GLU A 9 58.07 14.91 39.39
C GLU A 9 56.89 14.07 38.87
N GLY A 10 57.22 12.99 38.15
CA GLY A 10 56.27 12.04 37.59
C GLY A 10 55.72 12.42 36.21
N SER A 11 54.89 11.55 35.65
CA SER A 11 54.39 11.73 34.28
C SER A 11 53.29 12.77 34.11
N CYS A 12 52.70 13.24 35.22
CA CYS A 12 51.80 14.39 35.24
C CYS A 12 52.32 15.41 36.27
N PRO A 13 53.40 16.15 35.98
CA PRO A 13 54.04 17.01 36.96
C PRO A 13 53.23 18.28 37.27
N ALA A 14 52.24 18.62 36.43
CA ALA A 14 51.35 19.75 36.65
C ALA A 14 49.91 19.49 36.18
N MET A 15 48.96 20.09 36.88
CA MET A 15 47.56 20.18 36.47
C MET A 15 47.08 21.62 36.67
N GLN A 16 46.16 22.08 35.82
CA GLN A 16 45.48 23.36 36.00
C GLN A 16 43.98 23.22 35.89
N PHE A 17 43.25 24.03 36.67
CA PHE A 17 41.82 24.30 36.48
C PHE A 17 41.60 25.74 36.04
N LEU A 18 40.80 25.95 35.01
CA LEU A 18 40.28 27.25 34.63
C LEU A 18 38.81 27.32 35.05
N VAL A 19 38.48 28.30 35.88
CA VAL A 19 37.11 28.54 36.36
C VAL A 19 36.64 29.91 35.87
N ASP A 20 35.57 29.91 35.09
CA ASP A 20 34.96 31.14 34.58
C ASP A 20 33.93 31.71 35.55
N TYR A 21 33.79 33.04 35.51
CA TYR A 21 32.84 33.76 36.33
C TYR A 21 31.39 33.30 36.05
N LYS A 22 30.51 33.40 37.06
CA LYS A 22 29.09 33.00 36.97
C LYS A 22 28.87 31.55 36.49
N ASN A 23 29.77 30.62 36.85
CA ASN A 23 29.67 29.20 36.51
C ASN A 23 29.62 28.94 34.99
N ARG A 24 30.31 29.79 34.20
CA ARG A 24 30.35 29.70 32.73
C ARG A 24 31.40 28.71 32.21
N GLY A 25 31.76 27.72 33.00
CA GLY A 25 32.70 26.67 32.62
C GLY A 25 33.73 26.40 33.70
N ILE A 26 34.05 25.12 33.85
CA ILE A 26 35.20 24.64 34.60
C ILE A 26 35.97 23.80 33.61
N PHE A 27 37.25 24.09 33.41
CA PHE A 27 38.09 23.36 32.47
C PHE A 27 39.33 22.83 33.16
N TYR A 28 39.92 21.77 32.63
CA TYR A 28 41.20 21.25 33.07
C TYR A 28 42.17 21.09 31.90
N ARG A 29 43.45 21.07 32.25
CA ARG A 29 44.53 20.54 31.41
C ARG A 29 45.63 19.98 32.29
N SER A 30 46.39 19.03 31.77
CA SER A 30 47.52 18.41 32.45
C SER A 30 48.79 18.57 31.61
N ALA A 31 49.93 18.66 32.30
CA ALA A 31 51.23 18.57 31.65
C ALA A 31 51.69 17.12 31.61
N ARG A 32 52.44 16.73 30.58
CA ARG A 32 53.04 15.40 30.45
C ARG A 32 54.56 15.47 30.57
N ASP A 33 55.13 14.67 31.47
CA ASP A 33 56.57 14.53 31.66
C ASP A 33 57.32 15.89 31.55
N GLY A 34 58.40 15.97 30.77
CA GLY A 34 59.11 17.22 30.45
C GLY A 34 58.52 18.02 29.27
N TYR A 35 57.41 17.57 28.68
CA TYR A 35 56.82 18.16 27.47
C TYR A 35 55.86 19.33 27.77
N GLY A 36 55.41 19.47 29.01
CA GLY A 36 54.47 20.53 29.40
C GLY A 36 53.02 20.21 28.99
N PHE A 37 52.19 21.25 28.81
CA PHE A 37 50.76 21.11 28.49
C PHE A 37 50.55 20.84 26.99
N GLU A 38 50.37 19.57 26.63
CA GLU A 38 50.26 19.15 25.22
C GLU A 38 48.84 19.28 24.65
N ALA A 39 47.83 19.23 25.53
CA ALA A 39 46.42 19.42 25.17
C ALA A 39 45.93 20.78 25.67
N ASP A 40 45.03 21.40 24.91
CA ASP A 40 44.31 22.60 25.33
C ASP A 40 43.29 22.27 26.43
N TRP A 41 42.65 23.30 26.98
CA TRP A 41 41.62 23.19 28.00
C TRP A 41 40.48 22.26 27.58
N SER A 42 40.14 21.31 28.45
CA SER A 42 39.00 20.41 28.31
C SER A 42 37.94 20.75 29.35
N GLU A 43 36.67 20.84 28.95
CA GLU A 43 35.57 21.26 29.82
C GLU A 43 35.06 20.11 30.71
N PHE A 44 34.79 20.42 31.98
CA PHE A 44 33.91 19.62 32.84
C PHE A 44 32.46 20.05 32.64
N TYR A 45 31.62 19.09 32.24
CA TYR A 45 30.18 19.31 32.23
C TYR A 45 29.57 19.17 33.63
N THR A 46 28.60 20.02 33.92
CA THR A 46 27.88 20.08 35.21
C THR A 46 26.38 20.11 34.99
N THR A 47 25.59 20.00 36.06
CA THR A 47 24.12 20.10 35.97
C THR A 47 23.65 21.46 35.46
N SER A 48 24.39 22.54 35.77
CA SER A 48 24.13 23.90 35.26
C SER A 48 24.73 24.16 33.87
N ARG A 49 25.56 23.24 33.36
CA ARG A 49 26.21 23.34 32.05
C ARG A 49 26.41 21.93 31.45
N LYS A 50 25.32 21.40 30.89
CA LYS A 50 25.29 20.08 30.27
C LYS A 50 25.88 20.14 28.86
N PRO A 51 26.41 19.02 28.34
CA PRO A 51 26.72 18.94 26.91
C PRO A 51 25.44 19.13 26.09
N THR A 52 25.58 19.69 24.90
CA THR A 52 24.52 19.68 23.89
C THR A 52 24.45 18.29 23.24
N PRO A 53 23.33 17.92 22.58
CA PRO A 53 23.26 16.68 21.81
C PRO A 53 24.39 16.54 20.78
N ALA A 54 24.82 17.65 20.16
CA ALA A 54 25.92 17.64 19.21
C ALA A 54 27.26 17.27 19.87
N ASP A 55 27.52 17.77 21.09
CA ASP A 55 28.76 17.48 21.84
C ASP A 55 28.91 16.00 22.17
N ILE A 56 27.80 15.23 22.18
CA ILE A 56 27.77 13.81 22.50
C ILE A 56 27.22 12.92 21.38
N LEU A 57 27.08 13.47 20.16
CA LEU A 57 26.56 12.75 18.99
C LEU A 57 25.16 12.12 19.19
N ALA A 58 24.28 12.82 19.90
CA ALA A 58 22.90 12.44 20.15
C ALA A 58 21.92 13.19 19.25
N LEU A 59 20.75 12.57 18.98
CA LEU A 59 19.63 13.23 18.32
C LEU A 59 18.94 14.22 19.27
N ALA A 60 18.69 15.44 18.82
CA ALA A 60 18.00 16.45 19.62
C ALA A 60 16.48 16.22 19.69
N LEU A 61 15.86 16.59 20.81
CA LEU A 61 14.40 16.54 20.98
C LEU A 61 13.64 17.44 20.00
N SER A 62 14.27 18.53 19.56
CA SER A 62 13.72 19.41 18.51
C SER A 62 13.77 18.81 17.10
N GLY A 63 14.27 17.58 16.97
CA GLY A 63 14.49 16.89 15.70
C GLY A 63 15.92 17.04 15.17
N GLY A 64 16.20 16.31 14.10
CA GLY A 64 17.49 16.26 13.43
C GLY A 64 17.50 15.16 12.37
N SER A 65 18.64 14.97 11.72
CA SER A 65 18.85 13.92 10.70
C SER A 65 19.79 12.86 11.23
N MET A 66 19.44 11.59 11.02
CA MET A 66 20.32 10.44 11.25
C MET A 66 20.84 9.95 9.90
N SER A 67 22.14 9.73 9.77
CA SER A 67 22.76 9.18 8.56
C SER A 67 22.84 7.64 8.56
N GLY A 68 22.56 7.01 9.70
CA GLY A 68 22.50 5.55 9.85
C GLY A 68 21.07 5.03 10.05
N SER A 69 20.91 3.71 9.96
CA SER A 69 19.63 3.03 10.21
C SER A 69 19.24 3.09 11.69
N ILE A 70 17.93 3.16 11.96
CA ILE A 70 17.37 3.06 13.30
C ILE A 70 16.70 1.69 13.43
N LYS A 71 17.07 0.94 14.47
CA LYS A 71 16.45 -0.35 14.82
C LYS A 71 15.49 -0.15 15.99
N PHE A 72 14.23 -0.51 15.78
CA PHE A 72 13.24 -0.62 16.85
C PHE A 72 13.28 -2.06 17.40
N ILE A 73 13.30 -2.23 18.72
CA ILE A 73 13.35 -3.52 19.42
C ILE A 73 12.22 -3.60 20.44
N ASN A 74 11.75 -4.81 20.75
CA ASN A 74 10.58 -5.07 21.60
C ASN A 74 9.31 -4.40 21.02
N ASP A 75 8.35 -4.03 21.87
CA ASP A 75 7.10 -3.35 21.51
C ASP A 75 7.33 -1.86 21.18
N ALA A 76 8.08 -1.61 20.11
CA ALA A 76 8.44 -0.28 19.64
C ALA A 76 7.80 0.02 18.28
N PHE A 77 7.41 1.28 18.10
CA PHE A 77 6.74 1.78 16.90
C PHE A 77 7.18 3.21 16.59
N LEU A 78 6.96 3.64 15.35
CA LEU A 78 7.04 5.04 14.94
C LEU A 78 5.67 5.68 15.14
N ILE A 79 5.61 6.84 15.80
CA ILE A 79 4.35 7.52 16.14
C ILE A 79 4.37 9.02 15.79
N TRP A 80 3.19 9.52 15.41
CA TRP A 80 2.86 10.93 15.37
C TRP A 80 1.65 11.19 16.25
N GLU A 81 1.76 12.16 17.16
CA GLU A 81 0.66 12.59 18.04
C GLU A 81 0.42 14.09 17.83
N ARG A 82 -0.85 14.49 17.70
CA ARG A 82 -1.24 15.90 17.63
C ARG A 82 -2.58 16.09 18.33
N ASN A 83 -2.60 16.92 19.36
CA ASN A 83 -3.74 17.05 20.27
C ASN A 83 -4.05 15.68 20.91
N THR A 84 -5.22 15.11 20.63
CA THR A 84 -5.65 13.76 21.05
C THR A 84 -5.52 12.71 19.95
N ASP A 85 -5.39 13.13 18.69
CA ASP A 85 -5.28 12.25 17.52
C ASP A 85 -3.85 11.70 17.38
N TRP A 86 -3.75 10.48 16.85
CA TRP A 86 -2.46 9.85 16.60
C TRP A 86 -2.44 8.92 15.38
N ALA A 87 -1.23 8.67 14.87
CA ALA A 87 -0.95 7.68 13.84
C ALA A 87 0.34 6.92 14.20
N LYS A 88 0.35 5.60 13.99
CA LYS A 88 1.46 4.71 14.33
C LYS A 88 1.78 3.74 13.19
N ILE A 89 3.05 3.36 13.12
CA ILE A 89 3.54 2.26 12.29
C ILE A 89 4.33 1.31 13.19
N GLY A 90 3.95 0.04 13.17
CA GLY A 90 4.63 -1.00 13.94
C GLY A 90 4.71 -2.32 13.20
N PHE A 91 5.32 -3.29 13.87
CA PHE A 91 5.48 -4.66 13.39
C PHE A 91 5.13 -5.62 14.52
N LYS A 92 4.28 -6.60 14.24
CA LYS A 92 3.90 -7.67 15.16
C LYS A 92 4.64 -8.94 14.76
N ASN A 93 5.33 -9.54 15.74
CA ASN A 93 5.89 -10.88 15.68
C ASN A 93 6.20 -11.33 17.11
N ASP A 94 5.46 -12.33 17.61
CA ASP A 94 5.58 -12.80 19.00
C ASP A 94 6.66 -13.89 19.17
N SER A 95 7.06 -14.56 18.09
CA SER A 95 8.12 -15.59 18.08
C SER A 95 8.45 -16.04 16.65
N ASP A 96 9.57 -16.75 16.47
CA ASP A 96 9.92 -17.37 15.17
C ASP A 96 8.85 -18.34 14.63
N ALA A 97 7.95 -18.85 15.48
CA ALA A 97 6.85 -19.74 15.10
C ALA A 97 5.52 -18.99 14.85
N ASP A 98 5.51 -17.65 14.93
CA ASP A 98 4.32 -16.83 14.73
C ASP A 98 3.88 -16.84 13.27
N SER A 99 2.76 -17.52 13.00
CA SER A 99 2.18 -17.63 11.65
C SER A 99 1.45 -16.38 11.17
N ASP A 100 1.31 -15.37 12.03
CA ASP A 100 0.58 -14.13 11.74
C ASP A 100 1.43 -12.90 12.08
N SER A 101 2.66 -12.86 11.57
CA SER A 101 3.53 -11.68 11.66
C SER A 101 3.15 -10.66 10.59
N TYR A 102 2.95 -9.39 10.98
CA TYR A 102 2.56 -8.34 10.04
C TYR A 102 3.10 -6.96 10.42
N MET A 103 3.32 -6.13 9.40
CA MET A 103 3.46 -4.68 9.59
C MET A 103 2.07 -4.07 9.63
N TRP A 104 1.85 -3.15 10.56
CA TRP A 104 0.57 -2.48 10.71
C TRP A 104 0.72 -0.96 10.70
N PHE A 105 -0.35 -0.32 10.25
CA PHE A 105 -0.57 1.11 10.34
C PHE A 105 -1.86 1.31 11.14
N GLU A 106 -1.82 2.19 12.13
CA GLU A 106 -2.93 2.40 13.05
C GLU A 106 -3.16 3.90 13.25
N THR A 107 -4.42 4.33 13.26
CA THR A 107 -4.84 5.69 13.61
C THR A 107 -5.95 5.63 14.62
N GLY A 108 -6.04 6.60 15.53
CA GLY A 108 -7.11 6.62 16.52
C GLY A 108 -7.34 7.96 17.21
N ASP A 109 -8.50 8.00 17.86
CA ASP A 109 -9.08 8.97 18.79
C ASP A 109 -10.61 8.97 18.58
N ASN A 110 -11.11 9.83 17.70
CA ASN A 110 -12.55 10.08 17.54
C ASN A 110 -13.15 9.39 16.29
N GLY A 111 -12.36 8.55 15.59
CA GLY A 111 -12.82 7.69 14.50
C GLY A 111 -12.88 8.37 13.14
N ASN A 112 -12.34 9.59 13.03
CA ASN A 112 -12.25 10.33 11.78
C ASN A 112 -10.84 10.31 11.17
N GLU A 113 -9.87 9.68 11.83
CA GLU A 113 -8.47 9.58 11.41
C GLU A 113 -8.30 8.48 10.36
N TYR A 114 -7.50 8.74 9.33
CA TYR A 114 -7.30 7.78 8.22
C TYR A 114 -6.04 8.06 7.43
N PHE A 115 -5.62 7.07 6.64
CA PHE A 115 -4.40 7.15 5.84
C PHE A 115 -4.65 7.68 4.43
N LYS A 116 -3.69 8.45 3.90
CA LYS A 116 -3.69 8.98 2.54
C LYS A 116 -2.33 8.82 1.86
N TRP A 117 -2.34 8.36 0.61
CA TRP A 117 -1.22 8.58 -0.31
C TRP A 117 -1.41 9.91 -1.01
N ARG A 118 -0.42 10.79 -0.89
CA ARG A 118 -0.48 12.14 -1.45
C ARG A 118 0.78 12.44 -2.25
N ILE A 119 0.60 13.23 -3.30
CA ILE A 119 1.71 13.86 -4.01
C ILE A 119 1.60 15.36 -3.84
N ARG A 120 2.76 16.02 -3.80
CA ARG A 120 2.85 17.47 -3.76
C ARG A 120 3.60 17.95 -4.99
N SER A 121 3.01 18.90 -5.72
CA SER A 121 3.62 19.59 -6.84
C SER A 121 3.53 21.10 -6.56
N GLY A 122 4.67 21.72 -6.25
CA GLY A 122 4.71 23.08 -5.72
C GLY A 122 3.90 23.24 -4.43
N SER A 123 2.94 24.16 -4.42
CA SER A 123 2.02 24.38 -3.30
C SER A 123 0.81 23.45 -3.31
N THR A 124 0.53 22.76 -4.42
CA THR A 124 -0.65 21.90 -4.57
C THR A 124 -0.40 20.51 -4.02
N THR A 125 -1.32 20.02 -3.20
CA THR A 125 -1.34 18.63 -2.72
C THR A 125 -2.51 17.90 -3.35
N LYS A 126 -2.25 16.71 -3.92
CA LYS A 126 -3.29 15.85 -4.51
C LYS A 126 -3.33 14.51 -3.77
N ASP A 127 -4.52 14.09 -3.40
CA ASP A 127 -4.78 12.77 -2.83
C ASP A 127 -4.89 11.74 -3.97
N LEU A 128 -4.03 10.72 -3.94
CA LEU A 128 -4.03 9.63 -4.92
C LEU A 128 -4.87 8.45 -4.43
N MET A 129 -4.87 8.20 -3.13
CA MET A 129 -5.56 7.09 -2.49
C MET A 129 -5.87 7.43 -1.04
N THR A 130 -7.01 6.97 -0.54
CA THR A 130 -7.38 7.05 0.89
C THR A 130 -7.80 5.69 1.39
N LEU A 131 -7.27 5.27 2.53
CA LEU A 131 -7.74 4.10 3.25
C LEU A 131 -8.48 4.56 4.51
N LYS A 132 -9.80 4.46 4.48
CA LYS A 132 -10.70 4.77 5.59
C LYS A 132 -11.24 3.48 6.20
N SER A 133 -11.93 3.58 7.34
CA SER A 133 -12.57 2.46 8.02
C SER A 133 -13.59 1.70 7.14
N ASP A 134 -14.18 2.36 6.15
CA ASP A 134 -15.22 1.77 5.30
C ASP A 134 -14.71 1.22 3.97
N ALA A 135 -13.74 1.89 3.34
CA ALA A 135 -13.26 1.51 2.02
C ALA A 135 -11.89 2.07 1.67
N LEU A 136 -11.21 1.31 0.82
CA LEU A 136 -10.11 1.78 -0.01
C LEU A 136 -10.68 2.57 -1.20
N ARG A 137 -10.20 3.81 -1.39
CA ARG A 137 -10.53 4.66 -2.54
C ARG A 137 -9.28 5.04 -3.30
N VAL A 138 -9.33 4.92 -4.63
CA VAL A 138 -8.23 5.22 -5.55
C VAL A 138 -8.74 6.22 -6.59
N THR A 139 -8.00 7.32 -6.81
CA THR A 139 -8.40 8.40 -7.74
C THR A 139 -8.32 7.96 -9.22
N GLY A 140 -7.55 6.91 -9.53
CA GLY A 140 -7.37 6.35 -10.87
C GLY A 140 -7.85 4.91 -11.01
N GLN A 141 -7.39 4.24 -12.06
CA GLN A 141 -7.71 2.82 -12.30
C GLN A 141 -6.96 1.89 -11.34
N VAL A 142 -7.61 0.78 -11.00
CA VAL A 142 -6.97 -0.37 -10.35
C VAL A 142 -6.81 -1.44 -11.43
N ILE A 143 -5.57 -1.89 -11.66
CA ILE A 143 -5.24 -2.90 -12.67
C ILE A 143 -4.72 -4.15 -11.95
N PRO A 144 -5.58 -5.15 -11.67
CA PRO A 144 -5.17 -6.45 -11.18
C PRO A 144 -4.23 -7.16 -12.15
N SER A 145 -3.29 -7.96 -11.62
CA SER A 145 -2.50 -8.89 -12.43
C SER A 145 -3.32 -10.09 -12.93
N ASN A 146 -4.45 -10.37 -12.28
CA ASN A 146 -5.36 -11.46 -12.61
C ASN A 146 -6.82 -11.00 -12.41
N PHE A 147 -7.63 -11.10 -13.46
CA PHE A 147 -9.05 -10.71 -13.46
C PHE A 147 -10.01 -11.88 -13.24
N SER A 148 -9.55 -13.11 -12.97
CA SER A 148 -10.40 -14.31 -12.86
C SER A 148 -11.57 -14.18 -11.86
N ASN A 149 -11.37 -13.51 -10.73
CA ASN A 149 -12.42 -13.22 -9.76
C ASN A 149 -13.43 -12.16 -10.23
N PHE A 150 -13.11 -11.37 -11.26
CA PHE A 150 -14.03 -10.46 -11.95
C PHE A 150 -14.71 -11.14 -13.14
N ASP A 151 -13.93 -11.80 -14.00
CA ASP A 151 -14.37 -12.49 -15.22
C ASP A 151 -15.37 -13.62 -14.97
N SER A 152 -15.34 -14.21 -13.76
CA SER A 152 -16.30 -15.21 -13.32
C SER A 152 -17.69 -14.66 -12.97
N ARG A 153 -17.85 -13.34 -12.85
CA ARG A 153 -19.08 -12.72 -12.36
C ARG A 153 -19.94 -12.08 -13.45
N TYR A 154 -19.37 -11.82 -14.62
CA TYR A 154 -20.03 -11.03 -15.66
C TYR A 154 -20.06 -11.74 -17.02
N VAL A 155 -21.14 -11.52 -17.79
CA VAL A 155 -21.19 -11.85 -19.22
C VAL A 155 -20.29 -10.89 -19.96
N ARG A 156 -19.30 -11.42 -20.67
CA ARG A 156 -18.34 -10.61 -21.44
C ARG A 156 -18.71 -10.46 -22.91
N ASP A 157 -19.51 -11.39 -23.43
CA ASP A 157 -19.96 -11.36 -24.82
C ASP A 157 -21.26 -12.19 -25.00
N ILE A 158 -22.00 -11.89 -26.08
CA ILE A 158 -23.23 -12.58 -26.50
C ILE A 158 -23.19 -12.81 -28.01
N ARG A 159 -23.52 -14.02 -28.47
CA ARG A 159 -23.57 -14.34 -29.91
C ARG A 159 -24.67 -15.31 -30.27
N LEU A 160 -24.92 -15.48 -31.57
CA LEU A 160 -25.66 -16.63 -32.10
C LEU A 160 -24.69 -17.79 -32.36
N GLY A 161 -25.03 -18.98 -31.88
CA GLY A 161 -24.27 -20.21 -32.12
C GLY A 161 -24.50 -20.79 -33.52
N GLY A 162 -24.19 -22.08 -33.66
CA GLY A 162 -24.36 -22.81 -34.92
C GLY A 162 -25.81 -22.80 -35.41
N ALA A 163 -26.00 -22.70 -36.73
CA ALA A 163 -27.32 -22.86 -37.33
C ALA A 163 -27.79 -24.30 -37.24
N ALA A 164 -29.04 -24.47 -36.83
CA ALA A 164 -29.80 -25.70 -36.94
C ALA A 164 -31.03 -25.45 -37.81
N THR A 165 -31.65 -26.53 -38.29
CA THR A 165 -32.83 -26.45 -39.14
C THR A 165 -33.89 -27.43 -38.65
N TYR A 166 -35.14 -27.01 -38.73
CA TYR A 166 -36.27 -27.91 -38.68
C TYR A 166 -36.94 -27.94 -40.05
N LYS A 167 -37.17 -29.13 -40.59
CA LYS A 167 -37.88 -29.36 -41.85
C LYS A 167 -38.95 -30.43 -41.62
N PRO A 168 -40.22 -30.19 -41.99
CA PRO A 168 -41.25 -31.22 -41.93
C PRO A 168 -40.93 -32.38 -42.89
N ALA A 169 -41.51 -33.56 -42.64
CA ALA A 169 -41.24 -34.76 -43.44
C ALA A 169 -41.70 -34.63 -44.90
N ASN A 170 -42.70 -33.78 -45.16
CA ASN A 170 -43.16 -33.44 -46.51
C ASN A 170 -43.67 -31.99 -46.54
N ASN A 171 -43.82 -31.44 -47.75
CA ASN A 171 -44.27 -30.06 -47.97
C ASN A 171 -45.80 -29.93 -48.02
N GLY A 172 -46.57 -31.02 -47.96
CA GLY A 172 -48.04 -31.03 -48.02
C GLY A 172 -48.74 -31.17 -46.67
N MET A 173 -48.00 -31.16 -45.56
CA MET A 173 -48.56 -31.32 -44.21
C MET A 173 -48.58 -30.02 -43.43
N THR A 174 -49.58 -29.85 -42.56
CA THR A 174 -49.52 -28.88 -41.48
C THR A 174 -48.45 -29.28 -40.49
N TRP A 175 -47.60 -28.33 -40.09
CA TRP A 175 -46.60 -28.53 -39.06
C TRP A 175 -46.53 -27.34 -38.12
N THR A 176 -46.10 -27.61 -36.89
CA THR A 176 -45.83 -26.58 -35.88
C THR A 176 -44.47 -26.87 -35.28
N HIS A 177 -43.66 -25.83 -35.15
CA HIS A 177 -42.36 -25.92 -34.51
C HIS A 177 -42.19 -24.70 -33.60
N GLN A 178 -41.62 -24.93 -32.43
CA GLN A 178 -41.14 -23.88 -31.54
C GLN A 178 -39.62 -23.96 -31.51
N ALA A 179 -38.96 -22.81 -31.54
CA ALA A 179 -37.51 -22.78 -31.35
C ALA A 179 -37.17 -23.46 -30.01
N PRO A 180 -36.18 -24.37 -29.96
CA PRO A 180 -35.75 -24.97 -28.70
C PRO A 180 -35.33 -23.92 -27.67
N SER A 181 -35.28 -24.28 -26.38
CA SER A 181 -34.90 -23.36 -25.31
C SER A 181 -33.59 -22.61 -25.64
N GLY A 182 -33.62 -21.29 -25.53
CA GLY A 182 -32.48 -20.43 -25.83
C GLY A 182 -32.23 -20.18 -27.31
N CYS A 183 -33.02 -20.74 -28.22
CA CYS A 183 -32.88 -20.52 -29.66
C CYS A 183 -33.81 -19.42 -30.16
N VAL A 184 -33.37 -18.75 -31.22
CA VAL A 184 -34.16 -17.79 -31.98
C VAL A 184 -34.21 -18.21 -33.44
N TYR A 185 -35.31 -17.90 -34.14
CA TYR A 185 -35.40 -18.10 -35.58
C TYR A 185 -34.51 -17.11 -36.32
N THR A 186 -33.75 -17.61 -37.29
CA THR A 186 -32.79 -16.83 -38.07
C THR A 186 -33.00 -16.97 -39.58
N GLY A 187 -34.05 -17.65 -40.00
CA GLY A 187 -34.41 -17.79 -41.41
C GLY A 187 -35.58 -18.73 -41.62
N ILE A 188 -36.17 -18.63 -42.80
CA ILE A 188 -37.24 -19.50 -43.28
C ILE A 188 -36.80 -20.11 -44.63
N ILE A 189 -37.25 -21.33 -44.90
CA ILE A 189 -37.13 -21.97 -46.22
C ILE A 189 -38.50 -21.88 -46.87
N VAL A 190 -38.59 -21.18 -47.99
CA VAL A 190 -39.80 -21.14 -48.83
C VAL A 190 -39.61 -22.15 -49.97
N GLN A 191 -40.61 -22.99 -50.21
CA GLN A 191 -40.60 -24.03 -51.23
C GLN A 191 -41.74 -23.82 -52.22
N ASP A 192 -41.39 -23.75 -53.50
CA ASP A 192 -42.32 -23.82 -54.62
C ASP A 192 -42.89 -25.24 -54.71
N THR A 193 -44.21 -25.35 -54.88
CA THR A 193 -44.94 -26.62 -54.93
C THR A 193 -45.52 -26.93 -56.32
N GLY A 194 -45.24 -26.11 -57.34
CA GLY A 194 -45.64 -26.32 -58.74
C GLY A 194 -46.74 -25.37 -59.24
N SER A 195 -47.23 -25.63 -60.46
CA SER A 195 -48.20 -24.74 -61.13
C SER A 195 -49.56 -24.71 -60.43
N ASN A 196 -50.05 -23.50 -60.15
CA ASN A 196 -51.35 -23.19 -59.52
C ASN A 196 -51.48 -23.58 -58.03
N SER A 197 -50.37 -23.61 -57.29
CA SER A 197 -50.37 -23.78 -55.83
C SER A 197 -49.72 -22.60 -55.10
N ALA A 198 -49.96 -22.50 -53.80
CA ALA A 198 -49.26 -21.55 -52.93
C ALA A 198 -47.87 -22.08 -52.57
N ASP A 199 -46.94 -21.16 -52.28
CA ASP A 199 -45.65 -21.51 -51.68
C ASP A 199 -45.83 -22.02 -50.26
N ASN A 200 -45.06 -23.05 -49.89
CA ASN A 200 -45.11 -23.64 -48.56
C ASN A 200 -43.83 -23.28 -47.78
N ILE A 201 -43.92 -23.20 -46.45
CA ILE A 201 -42.71 -23.09 -45.62
C ILE A 201 -42.11 -24.49 -45.49
N GLY A 202 -41.02 -24.72 -46.21
CA GLY A 202 -40.26 -25.97 -46.24
C GLY A 202 -39.37 -26.20 -45.02
N GLY A 203 -39.28 -25.23 -44.11
CA GLY A 203 -38.56 -25.33 -42.85
C GLY A 203 -38.13 -23.98 -42.29
N VAL A 204 -37.48 -24.02 -41.13
CA VAL A 204 -36.98 -22.84 -40.41
C VAL A 204 -35.54 -23.08 -39.98
N TYR A 205 -34.72 -22.04 -40.07
CA TYR A 205 -33.41 -22.00 -39.44
C TYR A 205 -33.53 -21.37 -38.06
N TYR A 206 -32.85 -21.94 -37.08
CA TYR A 206 -32.75 -21.37 -35.74
C TYR A 206 -31.33 -21.49 -35.21
N ARG A 207 -30.97 -20.62 -34.28
CA ARG A 207 -29.64 -20.60 -33.63
C ARG A 207 -29.79 -20.41 -32.13
N PRO A 208 -28.99 -21.09 -31.29
CA PRO A 208 -28.96 -20.79 -29.86
C PRO A 208 -28.32 -19.42 -29.64
N VAL A 209 -28.92 -18.60 -28.78
CA VAL A 209 -28.25 -17.45 -28.19
C VAL A 209 -27.25 -17.99 -27.17
N GLN A 210 -25.99 -17.59 -27.29
CA GLN A 210 -24.93 -17.99 -26.38
C GLN A 210 -24.38 -16.78 -25.63
N LYS A 211 -23.99 -16.98 -24.37
CA LYS A 211 -23.31 -15.99 -23.53
C LYS A 211 -21.92 -16.48 -23.13
N TYR A 212 -20.96 -15.58 -23.08
CA TYR A 212 -19.57 -15.88 -22.72
C TYR A 212 -19.27 -15.44 -21.29
N ILE A 213 -18.95 -16.39 -20.42
CA ILE A 213 -18.61 -16.15 -19.01
C ILE A 213 -17.35 -16.96 -18.68
N ASN A 214 -16.36 -16.33 -18.06
CA ASN A 214 -15.12 -16.98 -17.60
C ASN A 214 -14.43 -17.91 -18.63
N GLY A 215 -14.32 -17.49 -19.88
CA GLY A 215 -13.64 -18.32 -20.88
C GLY A 215 -14.54 -19.33 -21.61
N THR A 216 -15.80 -19.48 -21.22
CA THR A 216 -16.69 -20.53 -21.73
C THR A 216 -17.97 -19.95 -22.32
N TRP A 217 -18.40 -20.52 -23.45
CA TRP A 217 -19.70 -20.22 -24.08
C TRP A 217 -20.79 -21.13 -23.52
N TYR A 218 -21.89 -20.53 -23.07
CA TYR A 218 -23.07 -21.22 -22.57
C TYR A 218 -24.28 -20.88 -23.43
N ASN A 219 -25.15 -21.85 -23.71
CA ASN A 219 -26.46 -21.55 -24.29
C ASN A 219 -27.33 -20.84 -23.24
N VAL A 220 -28.04 -19.80 -23.65
CA VAL A 220 -29.03 -19.13 -22.82
C VAL A 220 -30.22 -20.07 -22.62
N ALA A 221 -30.91 -19.99 -21.48
CA ALA A 221 -32.14 -20.71 -21.25
C ALA A 221 -33.35 -19.82 -21.55
N GLN A 222 -34.37 -20.38 -22.17
CA GLN A 222 -35.74 -19.85 -22.15
C GLN A 222 -36.49 -20.49 -20.98
N VAL A 223 -37.14 -19.67 -20.15
CA VAL A 223 -37.96 -20.07 -19.00
C VAL A 223 -39.44 -19.84 -19.27
#